data_AF-A0A3L8D765-F1
#
_entry.id   AF-A0A3L8D765-F1
#
_cell.length_a   1.000
_cell.length_b   1.000
_cell.length_c   1.000
_cell.angle_alpha   90.00
_cell.angle_beta   90.00
_cell.angle_gamma   90.00
#
_symmetry.space_group_name_H-M   'P 1'
#
loop_
_entity.id
_entity.type
_entity.pdbx_description
1 polymer ?
#
loop_
_entity_poly.entity_id
_entity_poly.type
_entity_poly.pdbx_seq_one_letter_code
_entity_poly.pdbx_strand_id
1 'polypeptide(L)'
;MPHVLLDEVTKLSMLRTLESGRYLSMGFRSWDLYEYPLLQSTTKHSWAIKTAPQLEKPRYVIFALQTGRKNVPNEDITVFNDCKLINVKLYLNSECYPYDDMNLDFDRGRYAILYEMYSRFRKAYYGCDCDETFLTTINFLIRGPFVVIDCSRQKESIKSATVDVRLEFDCKENVPDNTTAYCLIIHDRVVEYSPLTNVVRRIT
;
A
#
# COMPACT_ATOMS: atom_id res chain seq x y z
N MET A 1 3.62 -20.37 -16.74
CA MET A 1 4.12 -20.30 -15.35
C MET A 1 5.57 -20.72 -15.38
N PRO A 2 6.54 -19.92 -14.90
CA PRO A 2 7.94 -20.31 -14.96
C PRO A 2 8.17 -21.57 -14.12
N HIS A 3 8.79 -22.59 -14.70
CA HIS A 3 9.21 -23.79 -14.00
C HIS A 3 10.63 -23.57 -13.48
N VAL A 4 10.79 -23.50 -12.16
CA VAL A 4 12.11 -23.41 -11.53
C VAL A 4 12.58 -24.83 -11.24
N LEU A 5 13.70 -25.24 -11.83
CA LEU A 5 14.34 -26.52 -11.56
C LEU A 5 15.48 -26.29 -10.55
N LEU A 6 15.50 -27.11 -9.50
CA LEU A 6 16.57 -27.09 -8.51
C LEU A 6 17.76 -27.90 -9.02
N ASP A 7 18.98 -27.42 -8.73
CA ASP A 7 20.17 -28.26 -8.87
C ASP A 7 20.15 -29.42 -7.85
N GLU A 8 21.00 -30.43 -8.08
CA GLU A 8 21.01 -31.63 -7.25
C GLU A 8 21.35 -31.38 -5.78
N VAL A 9 22.23 -30.42 -5.48
CA VAL A 9 22.64 -30.09 -4.11
C VAL A 9 21.48 -29.45 -3.35
N THR A 10 20.83 -28.48 -3.98
CA THR A 10 19.67 -27.79 -3.43
C THR A 10 18.48 -28.74 -3.27
N LYS A 11 18.29 -29.67 -4.22
CA LYS A 11 17.28 -30.73 -4.13
C LYS A 11 17.54 -31.66 -2.94
N LEU A 12 18.76 -32.10 -2.72
CA LEU A 12 19.12 -33.01 -1.62
C LEU A 12 18.99 -32.32 -0.25
N SER A 13 19.33 -31.03 -0.16
CA SER A 13 19.10 -30.20 1.02
C SER A 13 17.62 -30.00 1.31
N MET A 14 16.80 -29.75 0.29
CA MET A 14 15.35 -29.65 0.45
C MET A 14 14.75 -30.98 0.90
N LEU A 15 15.15 -32.11 0.31
CA LEU A 15 14.68 -33.44 0.71
C LEU A 15 14.95 -33.75 2.18
N ARG A 16 16.16 -33.47 2.68
CA ARG A 16 16.47 -33.62 4.12
C ARG A 16 15.62 -32.69 5.00
N THR A 17 15.35 -31.48 4.52
CA THR A 17 14.47 -30.53 5.23
C THR A 17 13.03 -31.06 5.29
N LEU A 18 12.54 -31.63 4.18
CA LEU A 18 11.22 -32.26 4.10
C LEU A 18 11.12 -33.46 5.03
N GLU A 19 12.09 -34.37 5.00
CA GLU A 19 12.14 -35.57 5.85
C GLU A 19 12.17 -35.24 7.34
N SER A 20 12.80 -34.13 7.72
CA SER A 20 12.84 -33.69 9.12
C SER A 20 11.49 -33.24 9.68
N GLY A 21 10.44 -33.12 8.85
CA GLY A 21 9.12 -32.67 9.27
C GLY A 21 9.08 -31.24 9.80
N ARG A 22 10.13 -30.45 9.56
CA ARG A 22 10.23 -29.07 10.04
C ARG A 22 9.29 -28.16 9.26
N TYR A 23 8.69 -27.23 9.98
CA TYR A 23 7.93 -26.16 9.38
C TYR A 23 8.88 -25.19 8.66
N LEU A 24 8.52 -24.83 7.44
CA LEU A 24 9.16 -23.80 6.64
C LEU A 24 8.52 -22.45 6.96
N SER A 25 9.33 -21.49 7.37
CA SER A 25 8.90 -20.10 7.49
C SER A 25 8.81 -19.48 6.09
N MET A 26 7.61 -19.04 5.71
CA MET A 26 7.34 -18.44 4.41
C MET A 26 6.82 -17.02 4.59
N GLY A 27 7.63 -16.06 4.16
CA GLY A 27 7.25 -14.66 4.09
C GLY A 27 6.44 -14.37 2.81
N PHE A 28 5.34 -13.66 2.93
CA PHE A 28 4.56 -13.17 1.80
C PHE A 28 3.98 -11.79 2.10
N ARG A 29 3.49 -11.09 1.09
CA ARG A 29 2.80 -9.82 1.26
C ARG A 29 1.30 -10.02 1.20
N SER A 30 0.60 -9.50 2.19
CA SER A 30 -0.84 -9.44 2.22
C SER A 30 -1.29 -8.00 2.06
N TRP A 31 -2.53 -7.81 1.64
CA TRP A 31 -3.11 -6.48 1.52
C TRP A 31 -4.54 -6.46 2.04
N ASP A 32 -4.94 -5.31 2.58
CA ASP A 32 -6.29 -5.01 3.03
C ASP A 32 -6.75 -3.72 2.33
N LEU A 33 -7.96 -3.71 1.77
CA LEU A 33 -8.55 -2.53 1.16
C LEU A 33 -9.63 -1.97 2.08
N TYR A 34 -9.51 -0.69 2.40
CA TYR A 34 -10.49 0.07 3.15
C TYR A 34 -11.13 1.12 2.26
N GLU A 35 -12.40 1.39 2.51
CA GLU A 35 -13.18 2.37 1.78
C GLU A 35 -13.84 3.35 2.75
N TYR A 36 -13.73 4.65 2.46
CA TYR A 36 -14.58 5.69 3.01
C TYR A 36 -15.58 6.10 1.92
N PRO A 37 -16.79 5.53 1.92
CA PRO A 37 -17.71 5.58 0.78
C PRO A 37 -18.17 6.98 0.40
N LEU A 38 -18.38 7.87 1.38
CA LEU A 38 -18.88 9.21 1.16
C LEU A 38 -18.15 10.21 2.07
N LEU A 39 -17.21 10.94 1.48
CA LEU A 39 -16.53 12.05 2.15
C LEU A 39 -17.47 13.24 2.33
N GLN A 40 -17.28 13.97 3.43
CA GLN A 40 -17.97 15.24 3.64
C GLN A 40 -17.41 16.30 2.68
N SER A 41 -18.23 17.27 2.28
CA SER A 41 -17.79 18.38 1.43
C SER A 41 -17.01 19.42 2.25
N THR A 42 -15.81 19.03 2.68
CA THR A 42 -14.85 19.85 3.44
C THR A 42 -13.48 19.76 2.79
N THR A 43 -12.61 20.73 3.14
CA THR A 43 -11.21 20.76 2.68
C THR A 43 -10.29 19.82 3.47
N LYS A 44 -10.66 19.42 4.68
CA LYS A 44 -9.82 18.61 5.58
C LYS A 44 -10.53 17.36 6.03
N HIS A 45 -9.79 16.26 6.07
CA HIS A 45 -10.30 14.94 6.42
C HIS A 45 -9.32 14.21 7.33
N SER A 46 -9.85 13.55 8.36
CA SER A 46 -9.11 12.63 9.21
C SER A 46 -9.85 11.31 9.28
N TRP A 47 -9.17 10.23 8.95
CA TRP A 47 -9.75 8.90 8.82
C TRP A 47 -8.96 7.88 9.62
N ALA A 48 -9.54 7.37 10.69
CA ALA A 48 -9.04 6.21 11.41
C ALA A 48 -9.39 4.94 10.61
N ILE A 49 -8.38 4.29 10.02
CA ILE A 49 -8.57 3.18 9.09
C ILE A 49 -8.68 1.86 9.84
N LYS A 50 -7.65 1.52 10.63
CA LYS A 50 -7.62 0.28 11.40
C LYS A 50 -6.64 0.38 12.57
N THR A 51 -6.87 -0.44 13.59
CA THR A 51 -5.85 -0.80 14.57
C THR A 51 -5.28 -2.17 14.19
N ALA A 52 -4.02 -2.19 13.75
CA ALA A 52 -3.33 -3.39 13.30
C ALA A 52 -2.59 -4.07 14.45
N PRO A 53 -2.58 -5.41 14.55
CA PRO A 53 -1.60 -6.10 15.38
C PRO A 53 -0.19 -5.84 14.84
N GLN A 54 0.82 -5.97 15.69
CA GLN A 54 2.23 -5.71 15.36
C GLN A 54 2.71 -6.46 14.10
N LEU A 55 2.22 -7.69 13.91
CA LEU A 55 2.54 -8.56 12.76
C LEU A 55 1.88 -8.14 11.44
N GLU A 56 0.97 -7.16 11.47
CA GLU A 56 0.26 -6.60 10.31
C GLU A 56 0.66 -5.17 10.01
N LYS A 57 1.82 -4.74 10.52
CA LYS A 57 2.26 -3.37 10.37
C LYS A 57 2.33 -2.98 8.89
N PRO A 58 1.78 -1.82 8.49
CA PRO A 58 1.83 -1.36 7.11
C PRO A 58 3.26 -1.22 6.62
N ARG A 59 3.60 -1.84 5.49
CA ARG A 59 4.84 -1.58 4.75
C ARG A 59 4.61 -0.49 3.70
N TYR A 60 3.49 -0.56 3.00
CA TYR A 60 3.06 0.47 2.06
C TYR A 60 1.59 0.81 2.29
N VAL A 61 1.26 2.07 2.08
CA VAL A 61 -0.12 2.54 2.04
C VAL A 61 -0.35 3.25 0.71
N ILE A 62 -1.36 2.82 -0.03
CA ILE A 62 -1.79 3.47 -1.27
C ILE A 62 -3.14 4.14 -1.02
N PHE A 63 -3.18 5.46 -1.21
CA PHE A 63 -4.36 6.28 -1.00
C PHE A 63 -4.84 6.89 -2.31
N ALA A 64 -6.13 6.79 -2.60
CA ALA A 64 -6.71 7.33 -3.81
C ALA A 64 -8.12 7.88 -3.55
N LEU A 65 -8.53 8.85 -4.36
CA LEU A 65 -9.86 9.45 -4.32
C LEU A 65 -10.58 9.18 -5.65
N GLN A 66 -11.88 8.94 -5.59
CA GLN A 66 -12.70 8.71 -6.77
C GLN A 66 -14.06 9.38 -6.62
N THR A 67 -14.42 10.25 -7.56
CA THR A 67 -15.67 11.02 -7.54
C THR A 67 -16.67 10.45 -8.54
N GLY A 68 -17.89 10.15 -8.09
CA GLY A 68 -19.05 9.94 -8.97
C GLY A 68 -18.99 8.73 -9.91
N ARG A 69 -18.11 7.76 -9.68
CA ARG A 69 -17.93 6.58 -10.56
C ARG A 69 -18.49 5.29 -9.97
N LYS A 70 -18.54 5.17 -8.64
CA LYS A 70 -18.98 3.95 -7.98
C LYS A 70 -20.44 3.65 -8.30
N ASN A 71 -20.71 2.43 -8.76
CA ASN A 71 -22.05 1.94 -9.14
C ASN A 71 -22.72 2.75 -10.27
N VAL A 72 -21.95 3.45 -11.10
CA VAL A 72 -22.47 4.18 -12.27
C VAL A 72 -22.18 3.38 -13.54
N PRO A 73 -23.21 2.85 -14.25
CA PRO A 73 -23.03 1.85 -15.32
C PRO A 73 -22.21 2.26 -16.56
N ASN A 74 -21.74 3.51 -16.67
CA ASN A 74 -21.02 4.03 -17.84
C ASN A 74 -19.75 4.80 -17.48
N GLU A 75 -19.30 4.71 -16.23
CA GLU A 75 -18.10 5.40 -15.75
C GLU A 75 -16.91 4.45 -15.62
N ASP A 76 -15.70 4.94 -15.93
CA ASP A 76 -14.47 4.15 -15.80
C ASP A 76 -13.99 4.14 -14.34
N ILE A 77 -14.29 3.04 -13.64
CA ILE A 77 -13.89 2.83 -12.24
C ILE A 77 -12.37 2.71 -12.03
N THR A 78 -11.58 2.63 -13.11
CA THR A 78 -10.11 2.58 -13.02
C THR A 78 -9.46 3.96 -12.94
N VAL A 79 -10.26 5.03 -13.07
CA VAL A 79 -9.80 6.42 -13.02
C VAL A 79 -10.00 7.01 -11.63
N PHE A 80 -8.93 7.58 -11.09
CA PHE A 80 -8.89 8.31 -9.83
C PHE A 80 -8.81 9.83 -10.06
N ASN A 81 -9.24 10.61 -9.07
CA ASN A 81 -9.32 12.06 -9.14
C ASN A 81 -8.29 12.71 -8.21
N ASP A 82 -7.71 13.84 -8.64
CA ASP A 82 -6.79 14.60 -7.80
C ASP A 82 -7.50 15.29 -6.62
N CYS A 83 -8.80 15.59 -6.76
CA CYS A 83 -9.63 16.32 -5.80
C CYS A 83 -8.93 17.57 -5.20
N LYS A 84 -8.05 18.22 -5.98
CA LYS A 84 -7.17 19.31 -5.55
C LYS A 84 -6.42 19.03 -4.24
N LEU A 85 -5.94 17.80 -4.08
CA LEU A 85 -5.14 17.39 -2.93
C LEU A 85 -3.93 18.31 -2.75
N ILE A 86 -3.65 18.70 -1.51
CA ILE A 86 -2.49 19.50 -1.10
C ILE A 86 -1.52 18.62 -0.33
N ASN A 87 -2.02 17.91 0.68
CA ASN A 87 -1.22 17.12 1.60
C ASN A 87 -1.95 15.82 1.96
N VAL A 88 -1.18 14.78 2.22
CA VAL A 88 -1.60 13.52 2.83
C VAL A 88 -0.55 13.15 3.85
N LYS A 89 -0.99 12.82 5.06
CA LYS A 89 -0.16 12.28 6.14
C LYS A 89 -0.77 11.01 6.67
N LEU A 90 0.00 9.95 6.62
CA LEU A 90 -0.28 8.71 7.32
C LEU A 90 0.35 8.78 8.70
N TYR A 91 -0.44 8.53 9.72
CA TYR A 91 0.01 8.35 11.10
C TYR A 91 -0.02 6.87 11.44
N LEU A 92 1.12 6.38 11.92
CA LEU A 92 1.28 5.09 12.57
C LEU A 92 1.54 5.37 14.04
N ASN A 93 0.50 5.25 14.87
CA ASN A 93 0.48 5.81 16.23
C ASN A 93 0.83 7.31 16.22
N SER A 94 1.97 7.71 16.78
CA SER A 94 2.44 9.10 16.85
C SER A 94 3.40 9.50 15.73
N GLU A 95 3.84 8.56 14.89
CA GLU A 95 4.79 8.81 13.80
C GLU A 95 4.06 9.08 12.49
N CYS A 96 4.50 10.10 11.73
CA CYS A 96 3.86 10.49 10.48
C CYS A 96 4.74 10.22 9.24
N TYR A 97 4.07 9.92 8.12
CA TYR A 97 4.67 9.67 6.82
C TYR A 97 3.82 10.31 5.70
N PRO A 98 4.42 11.05 4.75
CA PRO A 98 5.77 11.61 4.83
C PRO A 98 5.91 12.60 6.00
N TYR A 99 7.15 12.82 6.44
CA TYR A 99 7.45 13.79 7.50
C TYR A 99 7.18 15.23 7.05
N ASP A 100 7.63 15.57 5.84
CA ASP A 100 7.43 16.87 5.22
C ASP A 100 6.07 16.96 4.50
N ASP A 101 5.54 18.17 4.40
CA ASP A 101 4.35 18.45 3.62
C ASP A 101 4.65 18.30 2.13
N MET A 102 3.74 17.63 1.40
CA MET A 102 3.88 17.43 -0.04
C MET A 102 3.65 18.70 -0.85
N ASN A 103 2.86 19.65 -0.32
CA ASN A 103 2.60 20.97 -0.94
C ASN A 103 2.15 20.88 -2.40
N LEU A 104 1.25 19.93 -2.67
CA LEU A 104 0.75 19.63 -4.01
C LEU A 104 -0.06 20.80 -4.59
N ASP A 105 0.05 21.01 -5.90
CA ASP A 105 -0.76 21.98 -6.64
C ASP A 105 -0.85 21.55 -8.10
N PHE A 106 -1.92 20.83 -8.42
CA PHE A 106 -2.17 20.28 -9.75
C PHE A 106 -2.32 21.37 -10.82
N ASP A 107 -2.89 22.53 -10.46
CA ASP A 107 -3.07 23.66 -11.39
C ASP A 107 -1.73 24.29 -11.80
N ARG A 108 -0.74 24.25 -10.90
CA ARG A 108 0.62 24.76 -11.14
C ARG A 108 1.62 23.67 -11.53
N GLY A 109 1.16 22.45 -11.77
CA GLY A 109 2.04 21.33 -12.12
C GLY A 109 2.91 20.79 -10.99
N ARG A 110 2.62 21.13 -9.73
CA ARG A 110 3.36 20.65 -8.54
C ARG A 110 2.79 19.32 -8.06
N TYR A 111 3.07 18.26 -8.81
CA TYR A 111 2.67 16.87 -8.48
C TYR A 111 3.82 15.86 -8.66
N ALA A 112 5.03 16.34 -8.95
CA ALA A 112 6.19 15.49 -9.24
C ALA A 112 6.48 14.48 -8.12
N ILE A 113 6.31 14.88 -6.86
CA ILE A 113 6.50 14.00 -5.70
C ILE A 113 5.56 12.79 -5.71
N LEU A 114 4.31 12.93 -6.18
CA LEU A 114 3.38 11.81 -6.31
C LEU A 114 3.87 10.79 -7.34
N TYR A 115 4.31 11.29 -8.50
CA TYR A 115 4.84 10.43 -9.55
C TYR A 115 6.14 9.75 -9.12
N GLU A 116 7.01 10.45 -8.39
CA GLU A 116 8.22 9.87 -7.80
C GLU A 116 7.88 8.72 -6.83
N MET A 117 6.95 8.96 -5.90
CA MET A 117 6.46 7.95 -4.94
C MET A 117 5.90 6.71 -5.66
N TYR A 118 5.07 6.91 -6.69
CA TYR A 118 4.54 5.84 -7.53
C TYR A 118 5.64 5.07 -8.28
N SER A 119 6.55 5.78 -8.95
CA SER A 119 7.60 5.17 -9.77
C SER A 119 8.55 4.30 -8.93
N ARG A 120 8.89 4.76 -7.73
CA ARG A 120 9.74 4.02 -6.78
C ARG A 120 9.08 2.78 -6.22
N PHE A 121 7.75 2.78 -6.07
CA PHE A 121 7.02 1.68 -5.47
C PHE A 121 7.27 0.35 -6.15
N ARG A 122 7.19 0.28 -7.50
CA ARG A 122 7.38 -0.98 -8.24
C ARG A 122 8.76 -1.58 -7.97
N LYS A 123 9.80 -0.77 -8.12
CA LYS A 123 11.20 -1.15 -7.89
C LYS A 123 11.41 -1.66 -6.47
N ALA A 124 10.95 -0.90 -5.47
CA ALA A 124 11.09 -1.26 -4.06
C ALA A 124 10.24 -2.48 -3.65
N TYR A 125 9.05 -2.63 -4.22
CA TYR A 125 8.14 -3.74 -3.93
C TYR A 125 8.65 -5.06 -4.52
N TYR A 126 9.01 -5.08 -5.80
CA TYR A 126 9.43 -6.32 -6.47
C TYR A 126 10.93 -6.62 -6.33
N GLY A 127 11.75 -5.64 -5.92
CA GLY A 127 13.21 -5.80 -5.89
C GLY A 127 13.83 -6.00 -7.28
N CYS A 128 13.18 -5.48 -8.33
CA CYS A 128 13.70 -5.49 -9.69
C CYS A 128 14.47 -4.19 -9.97
N ASP A 129 15.53 -4.24 -10.78
CA ASP A 129 16.15 -3.03 -11.35
C ASP A 129 15.38 -2.48 -12.57
N CYS A 130 14.08 -2.77 -12.63
CA CYS A 130 13.22 -2.36 -13.73
C CYS A 130 12.71 -0.93 -13.51
N ASP A 131 13.29 0.02 -14.23
CA ASP A 131 12.92 1.44 -14.19
C ASP A 131 11.66 1.75 -15.03
N GLU A 132 11.07 0.74 -15.69
CA GLU A 132 9.82 0.89 -16.42
C GLU A 132 8.64 1.11 -15.45
N THR A 133 8.07 2.31 -15.46
CA THR A 133 6.78 2.57 -14.82
C THR A 133 5.65 2.15 -15.74
N PHE A 134 4.61 1.51 -15.21
CA PHE A 134 3.45 1.11 -16.01
C PHE A 134 2.68 2.32 -16.57
N LEU A 135 2.59 3.40 -15.79
CA LEU A 135 2.02 4.68 -16.21
C LEU A 135 3.13 5.69 -16.47
N THR A 136 3.12 6.29 -17.66
CA THR A 136 3.86 7.53 -17.91
C THR A 136 3.34 8.64 -17.01
N THR A 137 4.11 9.72 -16.80
CA THR A 137 3.69 10.86 -15.97
C THR A 137 2.33 11.43 -16.39
N ILE A 138 2.08 11.52 -17.70
CA ILE A 138 0.81 12.03 -18.25
C ILE A 138 -0.34 11.07 -17.92
N ASN A 139 -0.16 9.76 -18.15
CA ASN A 139 -1.20 8.78 -17.87
C ASN A 139 -1.47 8.64 -16.36
N PHE A 140 -0.45 8.80 -15.53
CA PHE A 140 -0.59 8.86 -14.08
C PHE A 140 -1.45 10.04 -13.66
N LEU A 141 -1.21 11.24 -14.19
CA LEU A 141 -2.00 12.42 -13.85
C LEU A 141 -3.47 12.29 -14.28
N ILE A 142 -3.73 11.72 -15.46
CA ILE A 142 -5.08 11.60 -16.02
C ILE A 142 -5.89 10.50 -15.33
N ARG A 143 -5.25 9.37 -15.00
CA ARG A 143 -5.96 8.15 -14.58
C ARG A 143 -5.69 7.72 -13.14
N GLY A 144 -4.54 8.06 -12.60
CA GLY A 144 -4.08 7.53 -11.32
C GLY A 144 -3.42 8.54 -10.42
N PRO A 145 -3.93 9.77 -10.22
CA PRO A 145 -3.44 10.60 -9.13
C PRO A 145 -3.77 9.91 -7.79
N PHE A 146 -2.83 9.11 -7.31
CA PHE A 146 -2.87 8.41 -6.03
C PHE A 146 -1.54 8.57 -5.32
N VAL A 147 -1.55 8.42 -4.00
CA VAL A 147 -0.39 8.60 -3.14
C VAL A 147 0.12 7.24 -2.70
N VAL A 148 1.43 6.98 -2.87
CA VAL A 148 2.07 5.76 -2.37
C VAL A 148 3.04 6.10 -1.25
N ILE A 149 2.67 5.76 -0.02
CA ILE A 149 3.45 6.06 1.18
C ILE A 149 4.28 4.83 1.55
N ASP A 150 5.61 4.95 1.43
CA ASP A 150 6.56 3.93 1.87
C ASP A 150 6.80 4.04 3.38
N CYS A 151 6.32 3.03 4.11
CA CYS A 151 6.48 2.90 5.55
C CYS A 151 7.50 1.81 5.89
N SER A 152 8.38 1.40 4.98
CA SER A 152 9.34 0.30 5.22
C SER A 152 10.42 0.66 6.24
N ARG A 153 10.74 1.96 6.39
CA ARG A 153 11.78 2.48 7.30
C ARG A 153 11.19 3.04 8.59
N GLN A 154 10.49 2.19 9.35
CA GLN A 154 9.86 2.60 10.60
C GLN A 154 10.85 2.70 11.75
N LYS A 155 10.62 3.68 12.64
CA LYS A 155 11.35 3.76 13.91
C LYS A 155 11.10 2.53 14.78
N GLU A 156 12.09 2.20 15.61
CA GLU A 156 12.00 1.04 16.51
C GLU A 156 10.89 1.17 17.55
N SER A 157 10.50 2.39 17.91
CA SER A 157 9.41 2.67 18.86
C SER A 157 8.05 2.13 18.42
N ILE A 158 7.83 1.95 17.11
CA ILE A 158 6.60 1.34 16.57
C ILE A 158 6.61 -0.20 16.75
N LYS A 159 7.78 -0.80 17.05
CA LYS A 159 7.96 -2.25 17.03
C LYS A 159 7.30 -3.01 18.19
N SER A 160 6.81 -2.41 19.27
CA SER A 160 6.39 -3.18 20.47
C SER A 160 4.91 -3.11 20.82
N ALA A 161 4.06 -2.47 20.03
CA ALA A 161 2.64 -2.27 20.33
C ALA A 161 1.73 -2.49 19.11
N THR A 162 0.41 -2.52 19.36
CA THR A 162 -0.59 -2.35 18.30
C THR A 162 -0.37 -1.03 17.56
N VAL A 163 -0.61 -1.02 16.26
CA VAL A 163 -0.40 0.15 15.40
C VAL A 163 -1.75 0.71 14.99
N ASP A 164 -2.10 1.88 15.51
CA ASP A 164 -3.22 2.66 15.00
C ASP A 164 -2.83 3.33 13.69
N VAL A 165 -3.60 3.06 12.64
CA VAL A 165 -3.37 3.58 11.30
C VAL A 165 -4.42 4.64 11.00
N ARG A 166 -3.98 5.89 10.96
CA ARG A 166 -4.83 7.06 10.67
C ARG A 166 -4.29 7.79 9.45
N LEU A 167 -5.17 8.21 8.55
CA LEU A 167 -4.81 9.00 7.38
C LEU A 167 -5.48 10.37 7.48
N GLU A 168 -4.69 11.42 7.35
CA GLU A 168 -5.16 12.80 7.27
C GLU A 168 -4.83 13.35 5.90
N PHE A 169 -5.73 14.12 5.31
CA PHE A 169 -5.47 14.79 4.05
C PHE A 169 -6.21 16.12 3.95
N ASP A 170 -5.58 17.02 3.20
CA ASP A 170 -6.07 18.36 2.94
C ASP A 170 -6.20 18.58 1.43
N CYS A 171 -7.27 19.26 1.02
CA CYS A 171 -7.57 19.69 -0.33
C CYS A 171 -7.66 21.23 -0.40
N LYS A 172 -7.35 21.80 -1.57
CA LYS A 172 -7.39 23.24 -1.83
C LYS A 172 -8.80 23.82 -1.81
N GLU A 173 -9.77 22.99 -2.16
CA GLU A 173 -11.20 23.28 -2.14
C GLU A 173 -11.95 22.11 -1.51
N ASN A 174 -13.24 22.30 -1.25
CA ASN A 174 -14.05 21.21 -0.71
C ASN A 174 -14.02 20.01 -1.66
N VAL A 175 -13.88 18.82 -1.09
CA VAL A 175 -13.96 17.59 -1.88
C VAL A 175 -15.32 17.54 -2.58
N PRO A 176 -15.38 17.21 -3.89
CA PRO A 176 -16.64 17.11 -4.62
C PRO A 176 -17.60 16.11 -4.00
N ASP A 177 -18.90 16.34 -4.16
CA ASP A 177 -19.94 15.40 -3.74
C ASP A 177 -19.76 14.03 -4.41
N ASN A 178 -20.19 12.97 -3.72
CA ASN A 178 -20.04 11.58 -4.16
C ASN A 178 -18.58 11.15 -4.37
N THR A 179 -17.66 11.70 -3.57
CA THR A 179 -16.27 11.24 -3.54
C THR A 179 -16.07 10.14 -2.50
N THR A 180 -15.51 9.03 -2.97
CA THR A 180 -15.08 7.89 -2.19
C THR A 180 -13.57 7.92 -2.00
N ALA A 181 -13.10 7.66 -0.79
CA ALA A 181 -11.67 7.47 -0.50
C ALA A 181 -11.34 5.98 -0.39
N TYR A 182 -10.23 5.58 -0.99
CA TYR A 182 -9.70 4.22 -0.91
C TYR A 182 -8.34 4.23 -0.23
N CYS A 183 -8.13 3.27 0.67
CA CYS A 183 -6.84 3.04 1.29
C CYS A 183 -6.48 1.55 1.21
N LEU A 184 -5.46 1.23 0.41
CA LEU A 184 -4.88 -0.10 0.34
C LEU A 184 -3.66 -0.16 1.27
N ILE A 185 -3.73 -1.01 2.28
CA ILE A 185 -2.63 -1.26 3.19
C ILE A 185 -1.97 -2.57 2.77
N ILE A 186 -0.66 -2.53 2.52
CA ILE A 186 0.15 -3.71 2.24
C ILE A 186 1.04 -3.96 3.45
N HIS A 187 1.01 -5.18 3.99
CA HIS A 187 1.84 -5.63 5.10
C HIS A 187 2.58 -6.93 4.78
N ASP A 188 3.74 -7.09 5.42
CA ASP A 188 4.50 -8.33 5.34
C ASP A 188 3.93 -9.33 6.35
N ARG A 189 3.76 -10.59 5.93
CA ARG A 189 3.26 -11.70 6.74
C ARG A 189 4.21 -12.86 6.69
N VAL A 190 4.20 -13.66 7.76
CA VAL A 190 4.95 -14.91 7.83
C VAL A 190 4.01 -16.01 8.28
N VAL A 191 4.04 -17.13 7.57
CA VAL A 191 3.36 -18.37 7.95
C VAL A 191 4.37 -19.49 8.07
N GLU A 192 4.04 -20.47 8.89
CA GLU A 192 4.76 -21.74 8.97
C GLU A 192 4.03 -22.78 8.14
N TYR A 193 4.72 -23.40 7.18
CA TYR A 193 4.16 -24.45 6.32
C TYR A 193 4.88 -25.77 6.53
N SER A 194 4.12 -26.84 6.73
CA SER A 194 4.63 -28.21 6.77
C SER A 194 4.41 -28.87 5.41
N PRO A 195 5.46 -29.12 4.62
CA PRO A 195 5.30 -29.70 3.30
C PRO A 195 4.79 -31.14 3.30
N LEU A 196 5.09 -31.92 4.35
CA LEU A 196 4.65 -33.31 4.46
C LEU A 196 3.15 -33.44 4.74
N THR A 197 2.61 -32.53 5.55
CA THR A 197 1.21 -32.59 6.00
C THR A 197 0.32 -31.56 5.35
N ASN A 198 0.88 -30.65 4.54
CA ASN A 198 0.23 -29.48 3.96
C ASN A 198 -0.41 -28.53 4.98
N VAL A 199 0.00 -28.61 6.25
CA VAL A 199 -0.53 -27.74 7.31
C VAL A 199 0.12 -26.37 7.22
N VAL A 200 -0.70 -25.32 7.23
CA VAL A 200 -0.26 -23.92 7.34
C VAL A 200 -0.66 -23.38 8.71
N ARG A 201 0.31 -22.84 9.45
CA ARG A 201 0.10 -22.16 10.73
C ARG A 201 0.37 -20.68 10.56
N ARG A 202 -0.56 -19.86 11.07
CA ARG A 202 -0.32 -18.42 11.19
C ARG A 202 0.56 -18.19 12.41
N ILE A 203 1.64 -17.44 12.23
CA ILE A 203 2.41 -16.91 13.35
C ILE A 203 1.59 -15.74 13.88
N THR A 204 1.04 -15.89 15.09
CA THR A 204 0.29 -14.86 15.84
C THR A 204 1.21 -14.01 16.68
#